data_AF-A0A0F9G3H5-F1
#
_entry.id   AF-A0A0F9G3H5-F1
#
_cell.length_a   1.000
_cell.length_b   1.000
_cell.length_c   1.000
_cell.angle_alpha   90.00
_cell.angle_beta   90.00
_cell.angle_gamma   90.00
#
_symmetry.space_group_name_H-M   'P 1'
#
loop_
_entity.id
_entity.type
_entity.pdbx_description
1 polymer ?
#
loop_
_entity_poly.entity_id
_entity_poly.type
_entity_poly.pdbx_seq_one_letter_code
_entity_poly.pdbx_strand_id
1 'polypeptide(L)' 'NKINVLHFSNDHILLNTLIGTSAEAISKKMIELKLTTNLNHINYIGRELAKAQFCLFSGKPYIQD' A
#
# COMPACT_ATOMS: atom_id res chain seq x y z
N ASN A 1 -2.80 -11.36 10.41
CA ASN A 1 -1.90 -10.67 9.44
C ASN A 1 -2.44 -9.29 9.13
N LYS A 2 -1.58 -8.26 9.25
CA LYS A 2 -1.90 -6.86 8.91
C LYS A 2 -0.85 -6.36 7.92
N ILE A 3 -1.26 -5.49 7.01
CA ILE A 3 -0.38 -4.76 6.10
C ILE A 3 -0.45 -3.30 6.51
N ASN A 4 0.72 -2.65 6.59
CA ASN A 4 0.84 -1.23 6.92
C ASN A 4 1.40 -0.49 5.70
N VAL A 5 0.75 0.60 5.31
CA VAL A 5 1.27 1.54 4.31
C VAL A 5 1.56 2.87 5.00
N LEU A 6 2.80 3.32 4.87
CA LEU A 6 3.25 4.58 5.38
C LEU A 6 3.13 5.63 4.27
N HIS A 7 2.37 6.69 4.53
CA HIS A 7 2.22 7.81 3.61
C HIS A 7 3.07 8.97 4.10
N PHE A 8 4.12 9.30 3.33
CA PHE A 8 5.04 10.39 3.63
C PHE A 8 4.79 11.60 2.72
N SER A 9 5.11 12.79 3.22
CA SER A 9 5.29 13.97 2.37
C SER A 9 6.58 13.88 1.54
N ASN A 10 6.74 14.78 0.59
CA ASN A 10 7.99 14.92 -0.18
C ASN A 10 9.20 15.28 0.71
N ASP A 11 8.95 15.88 1.88
CA ASP A 11 9.97 16.21 2.88
C ASP A 11 10.20 15.08 3.89
N HIS A 12 9.79 13.85 3.54
CA HIS A 12 9.95 12.64 4.37
C HIS A 12 9.22 12.70 5.73
N ILE A 13 8.21 13.56 5.86
CA ILE A 13 7.38 13.64 7.07
C ILE A 13 6.28 12.59 6.97
N LEU A 14 6.15 11.71 7.98
CA LEU A 14 5.06 10.74 8.03
C LEU A 14 3.72 11.48 8.25
N LEU A 15 2.85 11.45 7.25
CA LEU A 15 1.55 12.11 7.29
C LEU A 15 0.46 11.19 7.82
N ASN A 16 0.50 9.91 7.43
CA ASN A 16 -0.51 8.95 7.84
C ASN A 16 0.01 7.50 7.75
N THR A 17 -0.62 6.60 8.51
CA THR A 17 -0.41 5.16 8.39
C THR A 17 -1.74 4.50 8.10
N LEU A 18 -1.83 3.80 6.96
CA LEU A 18 -2.99 3.00 6.62
C LEU A 18 -2.74 1.55 7.05
N ILE A 19 -3.65 1.00 7.84
CA ILE A 19 -3.59 -0.37 8.34
C ILE A 19 -4.76 -1.14 7.76
N GLY A 20 -4.48 -2.25 7.09
CA GLY A 20 -5.51 -3.10 6.51
C GLY A 20 -5.20 -4.58 6.65
N THR A 21 -6.23 -5.40 6.44
CA THR A 21 -6.15 -6.86 6.47
C THR A 21 -5.93 -7.48 5.09
N SER A 22 -6.04 -6.69 4.02
CA SER A 22 -5.77 -7.10 2.64
C SER A 22 -5.25 -5.93 1.79
N ALA A 23 -4.60 -6.27 0.67
CA ALA A 23 -4.16 -5.30 -0.34
C ALA A 23 -5.33 -4.49 -0.90
N GLU A 24 -6.47 -5.15 -1.13
CA GLU A 24 -7.70 -4.54 -1.63
C GLU A 24 -8.25 -3.50 -0.65
N ALA A 25 -8.32 -3.83 0.64
CA ALA A 25 -8.84 -2.93 1.66
C ALA A 25 -8.01 -1.65 1.75
N ILE A 26 -6.68 -1.77 1.69
CA ILE A 26 -5.78 -0.62 1.69
C ILE A 26 -5.93 0.19 0.41
N SER A 27 -5.95 -0.46 -0.76
CA SER A 27 -6.10 0.23 -2.05
C SER A 27 -7.39 1.05 -2.12
N LYS A 28 -8.51 0.48 -1.68
CA LYS A 28 -9.79 1.18 -1.56
C LYS A 28 -9.69 2.39 -0.63
N LYS A 29 -9.02 2.25 0.51
CA LYS A 29 -8.83 3.36 1.46
C LYS A 29 -7.96 4.48 0.89
N MET A 30 -6.92 4.15 0.13
CA MET A 30 -6.06 5.14 -0.53
C MET A 30 -6.84 5.97 -1.57
N ILE A 31 -7.71 5.30 -2.35
CA ILE A 31 -8.59 5.95 -3.34
C ILE A 31 -9.62 6.84 -2.62
N GLU A 32 -10.25 6.35 -1.56
CA GLU A 32 -11.23 7.10 -0.74
C GLU A 32 -10.61 8.39 -0.17
N LEU A 33 -9.38 8.30 0.35
CA LEU A 33 -8.63 9.43 0.89
C LEU A 33 -8.06 10.37 -0.18
N LYS A 34 -8.19 10.02 -1.46
CA LYS A 34 -7.63 10.78 -2.60
C LYS A 34 -6.16 11.13 -2.42
N LEU A 35 -5.37 10.19 -1.88
CA LEU A 35 -3.92 10.40 -1.63
C LEU A 35 -3.15 10.68 -2.93
N THR A 36 -3.69 10.26 -4.06
CA THR A 36 -3.24 10.66 -5.39
C THR A 36 -4.41 10.62 -6.36
N THR A 37 -4.34 11.41 -7.42
CA THR A 37 -5.25 11.35 -8.59
C THR A 37 -4.60 10.64 -9.78
N ASN A 38 -3.34 10.21 -9.66
CA ASN A 38 -2.60 9.54 -10.73
C ASN A 38 -2.97 8.05 -10.79
N LEU A 39 -3.76 7.67 -11.80
CA LEU A 39 -4.22 6.29 -12.01
C LEU A 39 -3.07 5.29 -12.21
N ASN A 40 -1.98 5.69 -12.87
CA ASN A 40 -0.81 4.81 -13.05
C ASN A 40 -0.14 4.51 -11.72
N HIS A 41 -0.05 5.52 -10.84
CA HIS A 41 0.50 5.33 -9.50
C HIS A 41 -0.41 4.43 -8.64
N ILE A 42 -1.74 4.61 -8.72
CA ILE A 42 -2.71 3.74 -8.04
C ILE A 42 -2.55 2.28 -8.48
N ASN A 43 -2.45 2.03 -9.79
CA ASN A 43 -2.26 0.69 -10.34
C ASN A 43 -0.94 0.06 -9.88
N TYR A 44 0.13 0.85 -9.86
CA TYR A 44 1.43 0.42 -9.35
C TYR A 44 1.34 0.00 -7.87
N ILE A 45 0.79 0.87 -7.01
CA ILE A 45 0.64 0.58 -5.58
C ILE A 45 -0.23 -0.66 -5.35
N GLY A 46 -1.34 -0.81 -6.08
CA GLY A 46 -2.20 -1.99 -5.97
C GLY A 46 -1.45 -3.30 -6.26
N ARG A 47 -0.57 -3.30 -7.28
CA ARG A 47 0.27 -4.46 -7.60
C ARG A 47 1.28 -4.76 -6.49
N GLU A 48 1.96 -3.74 -5.97
CA GLU A 48 2.93 -3.91 -4.89
C GLU A 48 2.28 -4.40 -3.59
N LEU A 49 1.07 -3.90 -3.27
CA LEU A 49 0.30 -4.40 -2.13
C LEU A 49 -0.11 -5.85 -2.29
N ALA A 50 -0.53 -6.26 -3.49
CA ALA A 50 -0.87 -7.65 -3.78
C ALA A 50 0.34 -8.59 -3.60
N LYS A 51 1.52 -8.17 -4.07
CA LYS A 51 2.78 -8.90 -3.84
C LYS A 51 3.11 -8.98 -2.35
N ALA A 52 3.04 -7.87 -1.62
CA ALA A 52 3.30 -7.83 -0.19
C ALA A 52 2.36 -8.77 0.59
N GLN A 53 1.07 -8.79 0.24
CA GLN A 53 0.08 -9.70 0.82
C GLN A 53 0.42 -11.17 0.53
N PHE A 54 0.81 -11.49 -0.71
CA PHE A 54 1.22 -12.84 -1.08
C PHE A 54 2.48 -13.29 -0.33
N CYS A 55 3.50 -12.44 -0.23
CA CYS A 55 4.71 -12.72 0.54
C CYS A 55 4.39 -12.98 2.02
N LEU A 56 3.54 -12.14 2.62
CA LEU A 56 3.08 -12.30 4.00
C LEU A 56 2.32 -13.62 4.22
N PHE A 57 1.51 -14.05 3.25
CA PHE A 57 0.78 -15.32 3.32
C PHE A 57 1.69 -16.53 3.10
N SER A 58 2.63 -16.45 2.15
CA SER A 58 3.50 -17.55 1.76
C SER A 58 4.77 -17.68 2.60
N GLY A 59 5.02 -16.73 3.51
CA GLY A 59 6.26 -16.68 4.30
C GLY A 59 7.51 -16.33 3.46
N LYS A 60 7.32 -15.88 2.22
CA LYS A 60 8.41 -15.46 1.33
C LYS A 60 8.84 -14.03 1.66
N PRO A 61 10.13 -13.67 1.46
CA PRO A 61 10.55 -12.28 1.59
C PRO A 61 9.80 -11.41 0.57
N TYR A 62 9.39 -10.22 1.01
CA TYR A 62 8.92 -9.18 0.10
C TYR A 62 10.12 -8.41 -0.44
N ILE A 63 10.16 -8.23 -1.76
CA ILE A 63 11.11 -7.37 -2.47
C ILE A 63 10.24 -6.46 -3.31
N GLN A 64 10.32 -5.16 -3.04
CA GLN A 64 9.68 -4.16 -3.88
C GLN A 64 10.44 -4.07 -5.21
N ASP A 65 9.70 -3.91 -6.31
CA ASP A 65 10.30 -3.61 -7.63
C ASP A 65 11.21 -2.37 -7.58
#